data_AF-A0A428JAJ5-F1
#
_entry.id   AF-A0A428JAJ5-F1
#
_cell.length_a   1.000
_cell.length_b   1.000
_cell.length_c   1.000
_cell.angle_alpha   90.00
_cell.angle_beta   90.00
_cell.angle_gamma   90.00
#
_symmetry.space_group_name_H-M   'P 1'
#
loop_
_entity.id
_entity.type
_entity.pdbx_description
1 polymer ?
#
loop_
_entity_poly.entity_id
_entity_poly.type
_entity_poly.pdbx_seq_one_letter_code
_entity_poly.pdbx_strand_id
1 'polypeptide(L)'
;MIVSQEAAIKSFLSHHLAPFSPGGNYAVVMIDPYFGGRNVTLQLRVEAYINYIFQALPNPNIIWFYSKMNSFGAASPQGVSSIDLSRQGIAIHDRFLFLYDGNRQQFVGHFHLGGSVNSFDINGNQSISMMRLSVLQHDEVRDLGQLLQQLELIYVRETTYSNWGC
;
A
#
# COMPACT_ATOMS: atom_id res chain seq x y z
N MET A 1 2.76 -5.12 10.84
CA MET A 1 1.78 -5.07 9.74
C MET A 1 0.80 -6.20 9.91
N ILE A 2 -0.47 -5.86 10.04
CA ILE A 2 -1.52 -6.75 10.55
C ILE A 2 -2.67 -6.86 9.54
N VAL A 3 -2.50 -6.28 8.34
CA VAL A 3 -3.54 -6.20 7.32
C VAL A 3 -3.98 -7.59 6.84
N SER A 4 -3.06 -8.57 6.81
CA SER A 4 -3.32 -9.89 6.21
C SER A 4 -3.88 -10.94 7.19
N GLN A 5 -3.85 -10.72 8.51
CA GLN A 5 -4.30 -11.75 9.45
C GLN A 5 -5.69 -11.48 10.03
N GLU A 6 -6.15 -10.23 10.04
CA GLU A 6 -7.50 -9.92 10.53
C GLU A 6 -8.56 -10.14 9.46
N ALA A 7 -9.49 -11.08 9.73
CA ALA A 7 -10.57 -11.43 8.80
C ALA A 7 -11.47 -10.23 8.45
N ALA A 8 -11.70 -9.33 9.42
CA ALA A 8 -12.52 -8.13 9.21
C ALA A 8 -11.87 -7.18 8.17
N ILE A 9 -10.55 -7.00 8.22
CA ILE A 9 -9.82 -6.15 7.28
C ILE A 9 -9.83 -6.75 5.89
N LYS A 10 -9.59 -8.07 5.78
CA LYS A 10 -9.71 -8.79 4.50
C LYS A 10 -11.12 -8.68 3.92
N SER A 11 -12.15 -8.86 4.74
CA SER A 11 -13.54 -8.73 4.29
C SER A 11 -13.84 -7.31 3.81
N PHE A 12 -13.40 -6.29 4.55
CA PHE A 12 -13.54 -4.90 4.17
C PHE A 12 -12.85 -4.62 2.83
N LEU A 13 -11.58 -4.99 2.67
CA LEU A 13 -10.84 -4.77 1.42
C LEU A 13 -11.48 -5.53 0.27
N SER A 14 -11.89 -6.78 0.47
CA SER A 14 -12.53 -7.58 -0.57
C SER A 14 -13.84 -6.93 -1.01
N HIS A 15 -14.64 -6.39 -0.09
CA HIS A 15 -15.87 -5.68 -0.42
C HIS A 15 -15.59 -4.43 -1.27
N HIS A 16 -14.57 -3.64 -0.92
CA HIS A 16 -14.26 -2.40 -1.63
C HIS A 16 -13.48 -2.62 -2.93
N LEU A 17 -12.73 -3.72 -3.05
CA LEU A 17 -11.97 -4.07 -4.26
C LEU A 17 -12.82 -4.87 -5.27
N ALA A 18 -13.86 -5.58 -4.82
CA ALA A 18 -14.72 -6.40 -5.67
C ALA A 18 -15.25 -5.69 -6.94
N PRO A 19 -15.67 -4.41 -6.91
CA PRO A 19 -16.12 -3.70 -8.11
C PRO A 19 -15.05 -3.58 -9.20
N PHE A 20 -13.77 -3.68 -8.83
CA PHE A 20 -12.63 -3.52 -9.73
C PHE A 20 -12.01 -4.86 -10.15
N SER A 21 -12.52 -5.97 -9.61
CA SER A 21 -12.10 -7.31 -9.98
C SER A 21 -12.40 -7.76 -11.43
N PRO A 22 -13.32 -7.17 -12.23
CA PRO A 22 -13.52 -7.61 -13.61
C PRO A 22 -12.58 -6.91 -14.60
N GLY A 23 -11.56 -7.63 -15.10
CA GLY A 23 -10.89 -7.42 -16.41
C GLY A 23 -10.35 -6.01 -16.74
N GLY A 24 -10.20 -5.12 -15.77
CA GLY A 24 -9.77 -3.74 -16.00
C GLY A 24 -8.25 -3.55 -15.89
N ASN A 25 -7.76 -2.50 -16.53
CA ASN A 25 -6.37 -2.05 -16.42
C ASN A 25 -6.22 -1.24 -15.13
N TYR A 26 -5.86 -1.90 -14.04
CA TYR A 26 -5.69 -1.25 -12.74
C TYR A 26 -4.26 -1.31 -12.24
N ALA A 27 -3.78 -0.19 -11.72
CA ALA A 27 -2.57 -0.11 -10.93
C ALA A 27 -2.94 0.04 -9.45
N VAL A 28 -2.30 -0.77 -8.60
CA VAL A 28 -2.40 -0.67 -7.15
C VAL A 28 -1.17 0.07 -6.65
N VAL A 29 -1.37 1.28 -6.17
CA VAL A 29 -0.30 2.12 -5.62
C VAL A 29 -0.28 1.95 -4.10
N MET A 30 0.76 1.29 -3.60
CA MET A 30 0.97 1.04 -2.18
C MET A 30 2.03 1.97 -1.63
N ILE A 31 1.73 2.65 -0.53
CA ILE A 31 2.68 3.46 0.22
C ILE A 31 2.86 2.84 1.61
N ASP A 32 4.05 2.31 1.90
CA ASP A 32 4.42 1.77 3.21
C ASP A 32 5.83 2.24 3.63
N PRO A 33 5.94 3.43 4.24
CA PRO A 33 7.23 3.99 4.63
C PRO A 33 7.89 3.24 5.80
N TYR A 34 7.15 2.36 6.48
CA TYR A 34 7.63 1.58 7.61
C TYR A 34 7.92 0.14 7.24
N PHE A 35 8.30 -0.11 5.99
CA PHE A 35 8.87 -1.40 5.60
C PHE A 35 10.13 -1.65 6.43
N GLY A 36 9.92 -2.32 7.55
CA GLY A 36 10.95 -2.58 8.54
C GLY A 36 11.91 -3.62 8.01
N GLY A 37 13.03 -3.15 7.44
CA GLY A 37 14.16 -4.00 7.14
C GLY A 37 14.60 -4.83 8.36
N ARG A 38 15.36 -5.91 8.09
CA ARG A 38 15.85 -6.96 9.01
C ARG A 38 14.79 -7.79 9.77
N ASN A 39 13.55 -7.33 9.91
CA ASN A 39 12.52 -8.11 10.60
C ASN A 39 11.81 -9.04 9.60
N VAL A 40 12.22 -10.30 9.56
CA VAL A 40 11.62 -11.36 8.72
C VAL A 40 10.10 -11.41 8.87
N THR A 41 9.58 -11.22 10.09
CA THR A 41 8.15 -11.19 10.34
C THR A 41 7.46 -10.04 9.62
N LEU A 42 8.07 -8.84 9.58
CA LEU A 42 7.52 -7.70 8.83
C LEU A 42 7.55 -7.93 7.32
N GLN A 43 8.60 -8.55 6.80
CA GLN A 43 8.68 -8.91 5.38
C GLN A 43 7.58 -9.90 4.99
N LEU A 44 7.43 -11.02 5.72
CA LEU A 44 6.39 -12.01 5.46
C LEU A 44 4.98 -11.42 5.51
N ARG A 45 4.77 -10.38 6.32
CA ARG A 45 3.50 -9.67 6.40
C ARG A 45 3.23 -8.83 5.14
N VAL A 46 4.25 -8.21 4.52
CA VAL A 46 4.08 -7.44 3.26
C VAL A 46 3.71 -8.43 2.18
N GLU A 47 4.49 -9.51 2.08
CA GLU A 47 4.30 -10.54 1.07
C GLU A 47 2.90 -11.15 1.17
N ALA A 48 2.44 -11.48 2.38
CA ALA A 48 1.08 -11.97 2.61
C ALA A 48 0.00 -10.95 2.20
N TYR A 49 0.25 -9.65 2.38
CA TYR A 49 -0.67 -8.60 1.96
C TYR A 49 -0.69 -8.42 0.43
N ILE A 50 0.48 -8.37 -0.21
CA ILE A 50 0.63 -8.30 -1.67
C ILE A 50 -0.02 -9.53 -2.34
N ASN A 51 0.22 -10.73 -1.80
CA ASN A 51 -0.42 -11.95 -2.29
C ASN A 51 -1.94 -11.88 -2.18
N TYR A 52 -2.46 -11.29 -1.11
CA TYR A 52 -3.90 -11.04 -0.98
C TYR A 52 -4.41 -10.08 -2.06
N ILE A 53 -3.69 -9.00 -2.38
CA ILE A 53 -4.07 -8.08 -3.47
C ILE A 53 -4.09 -8.79 -4.83
N PHE A 54 -3.09 -9.64 -5.12
CA PHE A 54 -3.07 -10.48 -6.32
C PHE A 54 -4.24 -11.48 -6.40
N GLN A 55 -4.80 -11.89 -5.26
CA GLN A 55 -5.99 -12.74 -5.21
C GLN A 55 -7.28 -11.92 -5.36
N ALA A 56 -7.30 -10.70 -4.83
CA ALA A 56 -8.48 -9.84 -4.82
C ALA A 56 -8.73 -9.13 -6.17
N LEU A 57 -7.68 -8.92 -6.97
CA LEU A 57 -7.74 -8.29 -8.29
C LEU A 57 -7.05 -9.20 -9.31
N PRO A 58 -7.60 -9.41 -10.51
CA PRO A 58 -6.91 -10.20 -11.53
C PRO A 58 -5.78 -9.41 -12.18
N ASN A 59 -4.55 -9.94 -12.11
CA ASN A 59 -3.35 -9.36 -12.74
C ASN A 59 -3.11 -7.86 -12.46
N PRO A 60 -3.18 -7.37 -11.20
CA PRO A 60 -2.90 -5.98 -10.90
C PRO A 60 -1.44 -5.64 -11.19
N ASN A 61 -1.19 -4.45 -11.74
CA ASN A 61 0.13 -3.84 -11.65
C ASN A 61 0.30 -3.27 -10.24
N ILE A 62 1.22 -3.80 -9.44
CA ILE A 62 1.44 -3.29 -8.08
C ILE A 62 2.69 -2.42 -8.06
N ILE A 63 2.51 -1.15 -7.68
CA ILE A 63 3.57 -0.17 -7.50
C ILE A 63 3.72 0.08 -6.02
N TRP A 64 4.86 -0.29 -5.46
CA TRP A 64 5.10 -0.24 -4.02
C TRP A 64 6.18 0.79 -3.67
N PHE A 65 5.76 1.90 -3.09
CA PHE A 65 6.63 2.90 -2.49
C PHE A 65 6.92 2.56 -1.03
N TYR A 66 8.19 2.46 -0.69
CA TYR A 66 8.65 2.15 0.66
C TYR A 66 9.85 3.00 1.04
N SER A 67 10.17 3.10 2.32
CA SER A 67 11.41 3.76 2.77
C SER A 67 12.34 2.75 3.42
N LYS A 68 13.57 2.62 2.91
CA LYS A 68 14.60 1.86 3.62
C LYS A 68 15.05 2.62 4.85
N MET A 69 14.65 2.15 6.03
CA MET A 69 15.24 2.62 7.29
C MET A 69 16.65 2.05 7.55
N ASN A 70 17.05 0.99 6.82
CA ASN A 70 18.35 0.33 6.96
C ASN A 70 18.84 -0.19 5.60
N SER A 71 20.17 -0.31 5.42
CA SER A 71 20.88 -0.66 4.17
C SER A 71 20.60 -2.06 3.58
N PHE A 72 19.61 -2.79 4.08
CA PHE A 72 19.22 -4.10 3.55
C PHE A 72 18.14 -3.94 2.48
N GLY A 73 18.40 -4.51 1.30
CA GLY A 73 17.41 -4.54 0.21
C GLY A 73 16.19 -5.37 0.62
N ALA A 74 15.00 -4.84 0.38
CA ALA A 74 13.81 -5.68 0.29
C ALA A 74 14.02 -6.64 -0.88
N ALA A 75 13.76 -7.93 -0.71
CA ALA A 75 13.46 -8.75 -1.87
C ALA A 75 12.15 -8.19 -2.44
N SER A 76 12.20 -7.63 -3.66
CA SER A 76 10.98 -7.21 -4.33
C SER A 76 10.17 -8.46 -4.62
N PRO A 77 8.92 -8.56 -4.16
CA PRO A 77 8.05 -9.65 -4.58
C PRO A 77 7.95 -9.66 -6.11
N GLN A 78 7.88 -10.86 -6.69
CA GLN A 78 7.73 -11.00 -8.13
C GLN A 78 6.44 -10.30 -8.60
N GLY A 79 6.50 -9.61 -9.74
CA GLY A 79 5.36 -8.87 -10.29
C GLY A 79 5.05 -7.54 -9.59
N VAL A 80 5.95 -7.03 -8.75
CA VAL A 80 5.77 -5.75 -8.04
C VAL A 80 6.90 -4.78 -8.43
N SER A 81 6.53 -3.57 -8.84
CA SER A 81 7.46 -2.45 -9.04
C SER A 81 7.74 -1.76 -7.71
N SER A 82 8.89 -2.02 -7.09
CA SER A 82 9.23 -1.47 -5.78
C SER A 82 10.16 -0.25 -5.87
N ILE A 83 9.77 0.88 -5.28
CA ILE A 83 10.51 2.14 -5.30
C ILE A 83 10.86 2.60 -3.88
N ASP A 84 12.15 2.88 -3.67
CA ASP A 84 12.71 3.32 -2.39
C ASP A 84 12.70 4.85 -2.26
N LEU A 85 11.77 5.36 -1.43
CA LEU A 85 11.57 6.77 -1.13
C LEU A 85 12.69 7.40 -0.29
N SER A 86 13.46 6.59 0.46
CA SER A 86 14.55 7.12 1.30
C SER A 86 15.61 7.88 0.50
N ARG A 87 15.76 7.52 -0.78
CA ARG A 87 16.68 8.15 -1.74
C ARG A 87 16.08 9.36 -2.44
N GLN A 88 14.79 9.60 -2.25
CA GLN A 88 14.01 10.63 -2.94
C GLN A 88 13.77 11.87 -2.08
N GLY A 89 14.20 11.87 -0.82
CA GLY A 89 14.00 12.98 0.11
C GLY A 89 12.55 13.19 0.53
N ILE A 90 11.68 12.21 0.29
CA ILE A 90 10.26 12.27 0.65
C ILE A 90 10.07 11.58 2.01
N ALA A 91 9.56 12.32 2.97
CA ALA A 91 9.14 11.80 4.27
C ALA A 91 7.61 11.57 4.26
N ILE A 92 7.20 10.31 4.26
CA ILE A 92 5.79 9.91 4.44
C ILE A 92 5.70 9.17 5.77
N HIS A 93 4.70 9.55 6.57
CA HIS A 93 4.44 8.92 7.87
C HIS A 93 3.19 8.05 7.89
N ASP A 94 2.37 8.11 6.85
CA ASP A 94 1.16 7.34 6.74
C ASP A 94 1.28 6.24 5.70
N ARG A 95 0.40 5.24 5.80
CA ARG A 95 0.33 4.16 4.84
C ARG A 95 -0.93 4.29 4.03
N PHE A 96 -0.82 4.11 2.73
CA PHE A 96 -1.94 4.24 1.84
C PHE A 96 -1.99 3.10 0.84
N LEU A 97 -3.20 2.78 0.41
CA LEU A 97 -3.48 1.96 -0.75
C LEU A 97 -4.36 2.79 -1.68
N PHE A 98 -3.89 3.04 -2.89
CA PHE A 98 -4.70 3.66 -3.93
C PHE A 98 -4.91 2.68 -5.07
N LEU A 99 -6.07 2.80 -5.69
CA LEU A 99 -6.40 2.09 -6.92
C LEU A 99 -6.51 3.12 -8.04
N TYR A 100 -5.69 2.97 -9.07
CA TYR A 100 -5.70 3.81 -10.26
C TYR A 100 -6.26 3.02 -11.44
N ASP A 101 -7.27 3.59 -12.09
CA ASP A 101 -7.85 3.05 -13.33
C ASP A 101 -7.07 3.63 -14.52
N GLY A 102 -6.28 2.78 -15.18
CA GLY A 102 -5.45 3.15 -16.33
C GLY A 102 -6.26 3.55 -17.57
N ASN A 103 -7.49 3.05 -17.71
CA ASN A 103 -8.36 3.42 -18.84
C ASN A 103 -8.94 4.83 -18.64
N ARG A 104 -9.30 5.17 -17.41
CA ARG A 104 -9.87 6.49 -17.06
C ARG A 104 -8.82 7.52 -16.65
N GLN A 105 -7.58 7.08 -16.45
CA GLN A 105 -6.46 7.86 -15.96
C GLN A 105 -6.77 8.62 -14.66
N GLN A 106 -7.38 7.93 -13.69
CA GLN A 106 -7.76 8.54 -12.42
C GLN A 106 -7.74 7.54 -11.26
N PHE A 107 -7.58 8.06 -10.05
CA PHE A 107 -7.75 7.26 -8.84
C PHE A 107 -9.23 6.98 -8.56
N VAL A 108 -9.55 5.71 -8.33
CA VAL A 108 -10.91 5.19 -8.13
C VAL A 108 -11.10 4.52 -6.76
N GLY A 109 -10.01 4.30 -6.02
CA GLY A 109 -10.03 3.78 -4.66
C GLY A 109 -8.95 4.45 -3.82
N HIS A 110 -9.29 4.83 -2.59
CA HIS A 110 -8.41 5.57 -1.69
C HIS A 110 -8.58 5.02 -0.27
N PHE A 111 -7.56 4.34 0.23
CA PHE A 111 -7.62 3.71 1.53
C PHE A 111 -6.44 4.17 2.37
N HIS A 112 -6.74 4.64 3.57
CA HIS A 112 -5.73 4.89 4.58
C HIS A 112 -5.57 3.65 5.46
N LEU A 113 -4.35 3.13 5.51
CA LEU A 113 -3.96 1.97 6.29
C LEU A 113 -3.36 2.44 7.62
N GLY A 114 -4.20 2.92 8.52
CA GLY A 114 -3.78 3.47 9.81
C GLY A 114 -2.91 2.52 10.63
N GLY A 115 -1.95 3.11 11.36
CA GLY A 115 -1.05 2.39 12.24
C GLY A 115 -1.78 1.58 13.32
N SER A 116 -1.16 0.48 13.73
CA SER A 116 -1.57 -0.27 14.93
C SER A 116 -1.31 0.60 16.15
N VAL A 117 -2.31 0.83 17.00
CA VAL A 117 -2.03 1.24 18.38
C VAL A 117 -1.41 0.01 19.04
N ASN A 118 -0.11 0.06 19.31
CA ASN A 118 0.59 -1.00 20.02
C ASN A 118 -0.11 -1.21 21.36
N SER A 119 -0.75 -2.36 21.52
CA SER A 119 -0.97 -3.08 22.78
C SER A 119 -1.18 -2.18 24.00
N PHE A 120 -2.43 -1.87 24.32
CA PHE A 120 -2.77 -1.53 25.70
C PHE A 120 -2.84 -2.85 26.46
N ASP A 121 -2.01 -2.98 27.49
CA ASP A 121 -1.94 -4.19 28.31
C ASP A 121 -3.12 -4.20 29.27
N ILE A 122 -4.25 -4.79 28.85
CA ILE A 122 -5.33 -5.09 29.78
C ILE A 122 -4.97 -6.39 30.49
N ASN A 123 -4.44 -6.26 31.71
CA ASN A 123 -4.19 -7.35 32.65
C ASN A 123 -3.01 -8.30 32.35
N GLY A 124 -1.98 -7.87 31.63
CA GLY A 124 -0.69 -8.60 31.52
C GLY A 124 -0.69 -9.80 30.57
N ASN A 125 -1.79 -10.07 29.87
CA ASN A 125 -1.95 -11.32 29.10
C ASN A 125 -2.53 -11.16 27.68
N GLN A 126 -2.92 -9.95 27.24
CA GLN A 126 -3.44 -9.76 25.89
C GLN A 126 -2.95 -8.45 25.26
N SER A 127 -2.05 -8.59 24.30
CA SER A 127 -1.69 -7.51 23.38
C SER A 127 -2.77 -7.39 22.31
N ILE A 128 -3.67 -6.41 22.44
CA ILE A 128 -4.62 -6.05 21.38
C ILE A 128 -3.91 -5.08 20.43
N SER A 129 -3.72 -5.51 19.19
CA SER A 129 -3.39 -4.58 18.11
C SER A 129 -4.70 -4.11 17.48
N MET A 130 -4.92 -2.80 17.43
CA MET A 130 -6.03 -2.23 16.67
C MET A 130 -5.48 -1.59 15.40
N MET A 131 -5.75 -2.19 14.25
CA MET A 131 -5.48 -1.57 12.95
C MET A 131 -6.75 -0.89 12.45
N ARG A 132 -6.61 0.36 11.99
CA ARG A 132 -7.72 1.12 11.42
C ARG A 132 -7.57 1.18 9.91
N LEU A 133 -8.57 0.68 9.20
CA LEU A 133 -8.72 0.86 7.77
C LEU A 133 -9.88 1.82 7.51
N SER A 134 -9.66 2.86 6.71
CA SER A 134 -10.70 3.81 6.33
C SER A 134 -10.61 4.16 4.86
N VAL A 135 -11.77 4.34 4.23
CA VAL A 135 -11.85 5.02 2.93
C VAL A 135 -11.60 6.51 3.17
N LEU A 136 -10.69 7.09 2.38
CA LEU A 136 -10.44 8.52 2.42
C LEU A 136 -11.57 9.27 1.71
N GLN A 137 -12.04 10.35 2.32
CA GLN A 137 -13.02 11.26 1.74
C GLN A 137 -12.36 12.13 0.65
N HIS A 138 -13.18 12.72 -0.21
CA HIS A 138 -12.70 13.51 -1.35
C HIS A 138 -11.77 14.67 -0.93
N ASP A 139 -12.10 15.38 0.15
CA ASP A 139 -11.26 16.47 0.66
C ASP A 139 -9.90 15.96 1.17
N GLU A 140 -9.87 14.81 1.86
CA GLU A 140 -8.62 14.20 2.33
C GLU A 140 -7.73 13.76 1.15
N VAL A 141 -8.34 13.26 0.07
CA VAL A 141 -7.61 12.91 -1.17
C VAL A 141 -7.06 14.15 -1.86
N ARG A 142 -7.80 15.26 -1.89
CA ARG A 142 -7.34 16.52 -2.48
C ARG A 142 -6.06 17.01 -1.78
N ASP A 143 -5.99 16.87 -0.47
CA ASP A 143 -4.82 17.25 0.32
C ASP A 143 -3.60 16.36 0.02
N LEU A 144 -3.84 15.13 -0.45
CA LEU A 144 -2.80 14.19 -0.93
C LEU A 144 -2.43 14.41 -2.41
N GLY A 145 -3.08 15.32 -3.12
CA GLY A 145 -2.86 15.52 -4.56
C GLY A 145 -1.40 15.83 -4.91
N GLN A 146 -0.73 16.67 -4.12
CA GLN A 146 0.69 16.98 -4.30
C GLN A 146 1.58 15.75 -4.08
N LEU A 147 1.28 14.95 -3.06
CA LEU A 147 2.01 13.71 -2.78
C LEU A 147 1.87 12.73 -3.95
N LEU A 148 0.64 12.51 -4.44
CA LEU A 148 0.38 11.60 -5.56
C LEU A 148 1.13 12.05 -6.83
N GLN A 149 1.12 13.34 -7.15
CA GLN A 149 1.89 13.87 -8.27
C GLN A 149 3.41 13.64 -8.12
N GLN A 150 3.95 13.88 -6.92
CA GLN A 150 5.37 13.63 -6.65
C GLN A 150 5.74 12.15 -6.82
N LEU A 151 4.91 11.25 -6.33
CA LEU A 151 5.13 9.81 -6.47
C LEU A 151 5.06 9.38 -7.94
N GLU A 152 4.18 9.97 -8.75
CA GLU A 152 4.07 9.67 -10.18
C GLU A 152 5.33 10.07 -10.92
N LEU A 153 5.81 11.29 -10.67
CA LEU A 153 7.07 11.79 -11.25
C LEU A 153 8.25 10.88 -10.89
N ILE A 154 8.29 10.39 -9.66
CA ILE A 154 9.31 9.41 -9.25
C ILE A 154 9.13 8.12 -10.03
N TYR A 155 7.92 7.57 -10.11
CA TYR A 155 7.65 6.33 -10.86
C TYR A 155 8.14 6.45 -12.31
N VAL A 156 7.65 7.45 -13.04
CA VAL A 156 8.03 7.74 -14.43
C VAL A 156 9.55 7.79 -14.61
N ARG A 157 10.26 8.46 -13.68
CA ARG A 157 11.72 8.59 -13.75
C ARG A 157 12.45 7.27 -13.50
N GLU A 158 11.98 6.45 -12.57
CA GLU A 158 12.63 5.19 -12.20
C GLU A 158 12.30 4.03 -13.17
N THR A 159 11.16 4.09 -13.87
CA THR A 159 10.65 2.96 -14.66
C THR A 159 10.43 3.26 -16.13
N THR A 160 10.61 4.51 -16.58
CA THR A 160 10.37 4.97 -17.97
C THR A 160 8.93 4.85 -18.48
N TYR A 161 7.96 4.60 -17.60
CA TYR A 161 6.53 4.59 -17.93
C TYR A 161 5.98 6.03 -18.01
N SER A 162 4.84 6.24 -18.67
CA SER A 162 4.30 7.59 -18.95
C SER A 162 3.32 8.11 -17.90
N ASN A 163 2.75 7.23 -17.07
CA ASN A 163 1.91 7.52 -15.91
C ASN A 163 1.81 6.24 -15.04
N TRP A 164 0.86 6.19 -14.11
CA TRP A 164 0.57 4.99 -13.32
C TRP A 164 0.04 3.78 -14.12
N GLY A 165 -0.54 4.05 -15.29
CA GLY A 165 -0.98 3.06 -16.26
C GLY A 165 0.19 2.54 -17.10
N CYS A 166 0.17 1.23 -17.31
CA CYS A 166 1.16 0.48 -18.07
C CYS A 166 1.21 0.88 -19.55
#